data_AF-A0A2T7P7Y6-F1
#
_entry.id   AF-A0A2T7P7Y6-F1
#
_cell.length_a   1.000
_cell.length_b   1.000
_cell.length_c   1.000
_cell.angle_alpha   90.00
_cell.angle_beta   90.00
_cell.angle_gamma   90.00
#
_symmetry.space_group_name_H-M   'P 1'
#
loop_
_entity.id
_entity.type
_entity.pdbx_description
1 polymer ?
#
loop_
_entity_poly.entity_id
_entity_poly.type
_entity_poly.pdbx_seq_one_letter_code
_entity_poly.pdbx_strand_id
1 'polypeptide(L)'
;MRPTIDRFGFLADINLDILRALAVVLVMMSLPVSSSPVPSDPWTDPCSTLSATPPSTVTLADLMKLLKEDAQNVKLRAAELKTFYTTQQPGESQPRVTATYVDMLNPMHLPNFPYDYVATTTGNMTLILLNDYKQLSRVAIYGHAMIKNEVACDLKALALTPLNALKTAVYNGLCHIDLTVRKLNSRVTSYENSDAVLPPEVKSIPETCPPERAFYDYIIAKDTVHYAAELYSQYVTFSLSMTSGK
;
A
#
# COMPACT_ATOMS: atom_id res chain seq x y z
N MET A 1 -57.84 -17.32 30.88
CA MET A 1 -57.41 -16.56 29.69
C MET A 1 -55.90 -16.51 29.70
N ARG A 2 -55.24 -17.21 28.78
CA ARG A 2 -53.77 -17.30 28.67
C ARG A 2 -53.26 -16.28 27.64
N PRO A 3 -52.08 -15.67 27.84
CA PRO A 3 -51.50 -14.74 26.88
C PRO A 3 -50.82 -15.50 25.73
N THR A 4 -51.05 -15.02 24.50
CA THR A 4 -50.32 -15.45 23.30
C THR A 4 -49.00 -14.69 23.26
N ILE A 5 -47.90 -15.43 23.21
CA ILE A 5 -46.54 -14.90 23.03
C ILE A 5 -46.34 -14.69 21.52
N ASP A 6 -46.20 -13.44 21.09
CA ASP A 6 -45.78 -13.09 19.73
C ASP A 6 -44.30 -13.48 19.54
N ARG A 7 -44.08 -14.61 18.86
CA ARG A 7 -42.78 -15.09 18.38
C ARG A 7 -42.56 -14.74 16.91
N PHE A 8 -42.57 -13.47 16.54
CA PHE A 8 -42.23 -13.03 15.18
C PHE A 8 -41.43 -11.71 15.15
N GLY A 9 -40.40 -11.60 16.00
CA GLY A 9 -39.51 -10.43 16.05
C GLY A 9 -38.03 -10.73 15.92
N PHE A 10 -37.62 -11.89 15.39
CA PHE A 10 -36.22 -12.34 15.47
C PHE A 10 -35.56 -12.72 14.12
N LEU A 11 -36.20 -12.45 12.98
CA LEU A 11 -35.66 -12.83 11.66
C LEU A 11 -35.53 -11.67 10.66
N ALA A 12 -35.80 -10.42 11.07
CA ALA A 12 -35.69 -9.26 10.18
C ALA A 12 -34.34 -8.51 10.28
N ASP A 13 -33.52 -8.79 11.30
CA ASP A 13 -32.21 -8.15 11.50
C ASP A 13 -31.05 -9.10 11.18
N ILE A 14 -31.14 -9.82 10.05
CA ILE A 14 -29.92 -10.25 9.37
C ILE A 14 -29.31 -8.97 8.81
N ASN A 15 -28.44 -8.36 9.63
CA ASN A 15 -27.75 -7.10 9.42
C ASN A 15 -27.49 -6.83 7.94
N LEU A 16 -28.01 -5.70 7.45
CA LEU A 16 -27.64 -5.13 6.15
C LEU A 16 -26.11 -5.05 5.99
N ASP A 17 -25.38 -4.91 7.09
CA ASP A 17 -23.92 -4.93 7.16
C ASP A 17 -23.31 -6.31 6.86
N ILE A 18 -23.95 -7.42 7.26
CA ILE A 18 -23.50 -8.79 6.92
C ILE A 18 -23.74 -9.05 5.42
N LEU A 19 -24.86 -8.57 4.88
CA LEU A 19 -25.17 -8.66 3.45
C LEU A 19 -24.22 -7.81 2.60
N ARG A 20 -23.86 -6.61 3.04
CA ARG A 20 -22.84 -5.77 2.39
C ARG A 20 -21.45 -6.37 2.48
N ALA A 21 -21.08 -6.94 3.63
CA ALA A 21 -19.81 -7.63 3.78
C ALA A 21 -19.72 -8.90 2.91
N LEU A 22 -20.80 -9.68 2.81
CA LEU A 22 -20.89 -10.80 1.89
C LEU A 22 -20.82 -10.34 0.43
N ALA A 23 -21.40 -9.19 0.09
CA ALA A 23 -21.26 -8.59 -1.24
C ALA A 23 -19.80 -8.16 -1.53
N VAL A 24 -19.06 -7.64 -0.56
CA VAL A 24 -17.61 -7.36 -0.69
C VAL A 24 -16.82 -8.65 -0.94
N VAL A 25 -17.12 -9.73 -0.21
CA VAL A 25 -16.49 -11.04 -0.42
C VAL A 25 -16.86 -11.65 -1.78
N LEU A 26 -18.11 -11.48 -2.23
CA LEU A 26 -18.60 -11.97 -3.52
C LEU A 26 -18.06 -11.17 -4.72
N VAL A 27 -17.92 -9.84 -4.60
CA VAL A 27 -17.27 -8.99 -5.61
C VAL A 27 -15.80 -9.37 -5.77
N MET A 28 -15.13 -9.75 -4.68
CA MET A 28 -13.77 -10.29 -4.76
C MET A 28 -13.68 -11.73 -5.32
N MET A 29 -14.80 -12.44 -5.49
CA MET A 29 -14.78 -13.87 -5.86
C MET A 29 -15.21 -14.22 -7.29
N SER A 30 -15.90 -13.37 -8.09
CA SER A 30 -16.11 -13.68 -9.53
C SER A 30 -16.90 -12.63 -10.32
N LEU A 31 -16.34 -12.13 -11.43
CA LEU A 31 -16.78 -12.37 -12.82
C LEU A 31 -15.86 -11.59 -13.80
N PRO A 32 -15.42 -12.19 -14.92
CA PRO A 32 -14.58 -11.52 -15.90
C PRO A 32 -15.43 -10.52 -16.71
N VAL A 33 -15.45 -9.26 -16.28
CA VAL A 33 -15.92 -8.16 -17.11
C VAL A 33 -14.81 -7.91 -18.12
N SER A 34 -15.08 -8.12 -19.41
CA SER A 34 -14.18 -7.73 -20.49
C SER A 34 -13.97 -6.23 -20.44
N SER A 35 -12.93 -5.79 -19.73
CA SER A 35 -12.48 -4.40 -19.75
C SER A 35 -11.76 -4.16 -21.07
N SER A 36 -12.29 -3.25 -21.89
CA SER A 36 -11.48 -2.57 -22.91
C SER A 36 -10.17 -2.09 -22.26
N PRO A 37 -9.03 -2.12 -22.98
CA PRO A 37 -7.77 -1.67 -22.43
C PRO A 37 -7.90 -0.18 -22.08
N VAL A 38 -8.09 0.10 -20.79
CA VAL A 38 -7.93 1.44 -20.23
C VAL A 38 -6.50 1.83 -20.57
N PRO A 39 -6.25 2.99 -21.20
CA PRO A 39 -4.88 3.45 -21.40
C PRO A 39 -4.20 3.47 -20.03
N SER A 40 -3.27 2.55 -19.81
CA SER A 40 -2.46 2.55 -18.61
C SER A 40 -1.61 3.81 -18.69
N ASP A 41 -1.86 4.80 -17.83
CA ASP A 41 -0.78 5.72 -17.48
C ASP A 41 0.30 4.83 -16.86
N PRO A 42 1.44 4.58 -17.54
CA PRO A 42 2.45 3.76 -16.94
C PRO A 42 2.97 4.54 -15.73
N TRP A 43 2.90 3.91 -14.56
CA TRP A 43 3.63 4.43 -13.41
C TRP A 43 5.07 4.67 -13.85
N THR A 44 5.53 5.92 -13.72
CA THR A 44 6.87 6.31 -14.16
C THR A 44 7.83 6.19 -12.98
N ASP A 45 8.95 5.50 -13.20
CA ASP A 45 10.03 5.40 -12.23
C ASP A 45 10.46 6.81 -11.78
N PRO A 46 10.29 7.15 -10.48
CA PRO A 46 10.65 8.48 -9.97
C PRO A 46 12.15 8.74 -10.00
N CYS A 47 12.97 7.71 -10.24
CA CYS A 47 14.42 7.77 -10.19
C CYS A 47 15.07 7.90 -11.59
N SER A 48 14.25 7.97 -12.63
CA SER A 48 14.66 8.12 -14.04
C SER A 48 15.53 9.37 -14.31
N THR A 49 15.50 10.36 -13.43
CA THR A 49 16.30 11.59 -13.53
C THR A 49 17.63 11.54 -12.76
N LEU A 50 17.91 10.46 -12.01
CA LEU A 50 19.14 10.32 -11.24
C LEU A 50 20.34 10.05 -12.15
N SER A 51 21.45 10.76 -11.92
CA SER A 51 22.70 10.56 -12.67
C SER A 51 23.18 9.11 -12.62
N ALA A 52 23.71 8.61 -13.72
CA ALA A 52 24.19 7.22 -13.86
C ALA A 52 25.23 6.83 -12.78
N THR A 53 25.98 7.79 -12.25
CA THR A 53 27.02 7.57 -11.24
C THR A 53 26.61 8.21 -9.91
N PRO A 54 26.60 7.46 -8.78
CA PRO A 54 26.42 8.04 -7.46
C PRO A 54 27.57 9.00 -7.11
N PRO A 55 27.34 10.07 -6.32
CA PRO A 55 28.42 10.92 -5.84
C PRO A 55 29.48 10.10 -5.10
N SER A 56 30.76 10.36 -5.38
CA SER A 56 31.88 9.64 -4.75
C SER A 56 31.95 9.82 -3.23
N THR A 57 31.36 10.91 -2.74
CA THR A 57 31.28 11.29 -1.31
C THR A 57 30.28 10.45 -0.51
N VAL A 58 29.38 9.71 -1.16
CA VAL A 58 28.36 8.91 -0.48
C VAL A 58 28.85 7.48 -0.33
N THR A 59 28.93 6.99 0.91
CA THR A 59 29.33 5.60 1.20
C THR A 59 28.14 4.66 1.17
N LEU A 60 28.40 3.34 1.08
CA LEU A 60 27.35 2.33 1.19
C LEU A 60 26.67 2.37 2.57
N ALA A 61 27.43 2.68 3.63
CA ALA A 61 26.90 2.81 4.98
C ALA A 61 25.93 3.99 5.12
N ASP A 62 26.23 5.14 4.48
CA ASP A 62 25.33 6.30 4.46
C ASP A 62 24.02 5.96 3.75
N LEU A 63 24.08 5.23 2.63
CA LEU A 63 22.90 4.78 1.89
C LEU A 63 22.06 3.80 2.70
N MET A 64 22.67 2.83 3.41
CA MET A 64 21.92 1.93 4.30
C MET A 64 21.21 2.69 5.43
N LYS A 65 21.84 3.73 5.98
CA LYS A 65 21.21 4.58 6.98
C LYS A 65 20.00 5.31 6.41
N LEU A 66 20.12 5.87 5.19
CA LEU A 66 19.01 6.50 4.49
C LEU A 66 17.86 5.51 4.21
N LEU A 67 18.17 4.31 3.73
CA LEU A 67 17.17 3.26 3.48
C LEU A 67 16.40 2.86 4.75
N LYS A 68 17.10 2.78 5.89
CA LYS A 68 16.47 2.56 7.19
C LYS A 68 15.53 3.72 7.56
N GLU A 69 15.97 4.96 7.39
CA GLU A 69 15.16 6.15 7.67
C GLU A 69 13.94 6.23 6.73
N ASP A 70 14.10 5.88 5.45
CA ASP A 70 13.01 5.82 4.48
C ASP A 70 11.99 4.74 4.84
N ALA A 71 12.43 3.53 5.18
CA ALA A 71 11.52 2.45 5.59
C ALA A 71 10.72 2.85 6.84
N GLN A 72 11.36 3.50 7.81
CA GLN A 72 10.67 4.05 8.97
C GLN A 72 9.67 5.14 8.58
N ASN A 73 10.04 6.04 7.67
CA ASN A 73 9.15 7.10 7.20
C ASN A 73 7.95 6.55 6.43
N VAL A 74 8.15 5.58 5.52
CA VAL A 74 7.07 4.87 4.82
C VAL A 74 6.10 4.23 5.82
N LYS A 75 6.63 3.54 6.84
CA LYS A 75 5.82 2.95 7.91
C LYS A 75 4.98 4.00 8.64
N LEU A 76 5.59 5.12 9.02
CA LEU A 76 4.91 6.23 9.70
C LEU A 76 3.81 6.84 8.83
N ARG A 77 4.09 7.16 7.57
CA ARG A 77 3.10 7.74 6.64
C ARG A 77 1.96 6.77 6.33
N ALA A 78 2.25 5.49 6.20
CA ALA A 78 1.22 4.47 6.02
C ALA A 78 0.35 4.34 7.29
N ALA A 79 0.93 4.44 8.49
CA ALA A 79 0.17 4.41 9.74
C ALA A 79 -0.71 5.66 9.92
N GLU A 80 -0.22 6.84 9.54
CA GLU A 80 -1.01 8.08 9.47
C GLU A 80 -2.19 7.92 8.52
N LEU A 81 -1.96 7.39 7.32
CA LEU A 81 -3.01 7.14 6.33
C LEU A 81 -4.03 6.10 6.81
N LYS A 82 -3.57 5.00 7.42
CA LYS A 82 -4.44 4.00 8.05
C LYS A 82 -5.33 4.66 9.12
N THR A 83 -4.74 5.50 9.97
CA THR A 83 -5.44 6.23 11.03
C THR A 83 -6.46 7.21 10.45
N PHE A 84 -6.12 7.88 9.36
CA PHE A 84 -7.03 8.78 8.65
C PHE A 84 -8.32 8.06 8.25
N TYR A 85 -8.24 6.87 7.65
CA TYR A 85 -9.43 6.11 7.25
C TYR A 85 -10.28 5.62 8.43
N THR A 86 -9.66 5.34 9.58
CA THR A 86 -10.37 4.85 10.79
C THR A 86 -10.80 5.95 11.76
N THR A 87 -10.51 7.21 11.45
CA THR A 87 -10.85 8.36 12.29
C THR A 87 -11.84 9.25 11.56
N GLN A 88 -12.80 9.80 12.29
CA GLN A 88 -13.75 10.77 11.74
C GLN A 88 -13.01 12.04 11.33
N GLN A 89 -13.12 12.42 10.05
CA GLN A 89 -12.51 13.64 9.54
C GLN A 89 -13.46 14.85 9.70
N PRO A 90 -12.93 16.08 9.68
CA PRO A 90 -13.75 17.28 9.76
C PRO A 90 -14.85 17.31 8.68
N GLY A 91 -16.11 17.38 9.14
CA GLY A 91 -17.27 17.41 8.26
C GLY A 91 -17.69 16.06 7.67
N GLU A 92 -17.19 14.95 8.20
CA GLU A 92 -17.73 13.60 8.02
C GLU A 92 -18.55 13.20 9.27
N SER A 93 -19.61 12.41 9.12
CA SER A 93 -20.47 11.98 10.24
C SER A 93 -19.91 10.78 11.01
N GLN A 94 -19.02 10.02 10.38
CA GLN A 94 -18.39 8.81 10.91
C GLN A 94 -17.05 8.60 10.20
N PRO A 95 -16.14 7.76 10.75
CA PRO A 95 -14.96 7.32 10.02
C PRO A 95 -15.34 6.65 8.69
N ARG A 96 -14.45 6.78 7.69
CA ARG A 96 -14.61 6.09 6.39
C ARG A 96 -14.57 4.56 6.54
N VAL A 97 -13.83 4.07 7.53
CA VAL A 97 -13.80 2.66 7.94
C VAL A 97 -14.04 2.57 9.44
N THR A 98 -15.21 2.05 9.83
CA THR A 98 -15.58 1.92 11.25
C THR A 98 -14.91 0.70 11.90
N ALA A 99 -14.89 0.66 13.23
CA ALA A 99 -14.28 -0.44 13.99
C ALA A 99 -14.82 -1.83 13.59
N THR A 100 -16.12 -1.94 13.31
CA THR A 100 -16.74 -3.18 12.82
C THR A 100 -16.08 -3.68 11.54
N TYR A 101 -15.80 -2.79 10.58
CA TYR A 101 -15.15 -3.16 9.33
C TYR A 101 -13.65 -3.42 9.50
N VAL A 102 -12.97 -2.74 10.45
CA VAL A 102 -11.54 -2.99 10.72
C VAL A 102 -11.29 -4.47 11.03
N ASP A 103 -12.06 -5.07 11.93
CA ASP A 103 -11.87 -6.48 12.32
C ASP A 103 -12.07 -7.43 11.13
N MET A 104 -13.00 -7.10 10.23
CA MET A 104 -13.29 -7.88 9.04
C MET A 104 -12.21 -7.74 7.96
N LEU A 105 -11.65 -6.54 7.80
CA LEU A 105 -10.65 -6.23 6.77
C LEU A 105 -9.22 -6.59 7.18
N ASN A 106 -8.94 -6.71 8.49
CA ASN A 106 -7.62 -7.09 9.00
C ASN A 106 -7.03 -8.36 8.37
N PRO A 107 -7.77 -9.48 8.21
CA PRO A 107 -7.26 -10.68 7.54
C PRO A 107 -7.29 -10.61 6.00
N MET A 108 -7.82 -9.53 5.41
CA MET A 108 -7.90 -9.37 3.95
C MET A 108 -6.65 -8.68 3.41
N HIS A 109 -6.26 -9.12 2.22
CA HIS A 109 -5.07 -8.66 1.50
C HIS A 109 -5.37 -8.55 0.01
N LEU A 110 -4.69 -7.62 -0.67
CA LEU A 110 -4.84 -7.46 -2.12
C LEU A 110 -3.87 -8.37 -2.88
N PRO A 111 -4.31 -8.97 -3.99
CA PRO A 111 -3.44 -9.79 -4.83
C PRO A 111 -2.26 -8.95 -5.34
N ASN A 112 -1.07 -9.55 -5.43
CA ASN A 112 0.16 -8.89 -5.87
C ASN A 112 0.65 -7.72 -4.99
N PHE A 113 -0.02 -7.38 -3.90
CA PHE A 113 0.48 -6.42 -2.91
C PHE A 113 1.56 -7.08 -2.02
N PRO A 114 2.62 -6.36 -1.58
CA PRO A 114 3.72 -6.96 -0.81
C PRO A 114 3.36 -7.21 0.67
N TYR A 115 2.21 -7.81 0.97
CA TYR A 115 1.83 -8.15 2.33
C TYR A 115 2.62 -9.36 2.86
N ASP A 116 2.78 -10.41 2.05
CA ASP A 116 3.54 -11.63 2.42
C ASP A 116 5.08 -11.43 2.34
N TYR A 117 5.53 -10.19 2.24
CA TYR A 117 6.95 -9.90 2.14
C TYR A 117 7.67 -10.27 3.44
N VAL A 118 8.67 -11.14 3.34
CA VAL A 118 9.54 -11.49 4.46
C VAL A 118 10.93 -10.92 4.18
N ALA A 119 11.40 -10.08 5.11
CA ALA A 119 12.73 -9.50 5.05
C ALA A 119 13.83 -10.57 4.93
N THR A 120 14.72 -10.40 3.96
CA THR A 120 15.87 -11.27 3.76
C THR A 120 17.14 -10.52 4.10
N THR A 121 17.86 -10.97 5.13
CA THR A 121 19.09 -10.32 5.63
C THR A 121 20.37 -11.08 5.27
N THR A 122 20.25 -12.18 4.53
CA THR A 122 21.39 -13.04 4.14
C THR A 122 21.39 -13.26 2.63
N GLY A 123 22.59 -13.40 2.05
CA GLY A 123 22.76 -13.61 0.62
C GLY A 123 23.28 -12.37 -0.13
N ASN A 124 23.01 -12.33 -1.44
CA ASN A 124 23.50 -11.27 -2.31
C ASN A 124 22.70 -9.97 -2.11
N MET A 125 23.33 -8.96 -1.50
CA MET A 125 22.74 -7.66 -1.21
C MET A 125 22.12 -6.97 -2.44
N THR A 126 22.73 -7.12 -3.62
CA THR A 126 22.17 -6.56 -4.86
C THR A 126 20.84 -7.21 -5.20
N LEU A 127 20.72 -8.54 -5.08
CA LEU A 127 19.46 -9.24 -5.35
C LEU A 127 18.38 -8.89 -4.33
N ILE A 128 18.76 -8.74 -3.06
CA ILE A 128 17.84 -8.31 -2.00
C ILE A 128 17.30 -6.91 -2.33
N LEU A 129 18.17 -5.95 -2.59
CA LEU A 129 17.78 -4.58 -2.93
C LEU A 129 16.94 -4.48 -4.21
N LEU A 130 17.24 -5.29 -5.24
CA LEU A 130 16.41 -5.34 -6.45
C LEU A 130 15.00 -5.88 -6.16
N ASN A 131 14.87 -6.85 -5.25
CA ASN A 131 13.57 -7.33 -4.80
C ASN A 131 12.85 -6.26 -3.95
N ASP A 132 13.55 -5.58 -3.05
CA ASP A 132 12.99 -4.47 -2.25
C ASP A 132 12.46 -3.36 -3.16
N TYR A 133 13.22 -2.99 -4.21
CA TYR A 133 12.80 -2.03 -5.21
C TYR A 133 11.50 -2.47 -5.89
N LYS A 134 11.45 -3.73 -6.33
CA LYS A 134 10.27 -4.34 -6.95
C LYS A 134 9.05 -4.27 -6.02
N GLN A 135 9.18 -4.71 -4.77
CA GLN A 135 8.06 -4.70 -3.82
C GLN A 135 7.61 -3.28 -3.46
N LEU A 136 8.55 -2.35 -3.26
CA LEU A 136 8.24 -0.95 -2.98
C LEU A 136 7.58 -0.26 -4.18
N SER A 137 7.92 -0.66 -5.42
CA SER A 137 7.27 -0.15 -6.62
C SER A 137 5.80 -0.56 -6.72
N ARG A 138 5.43 -1.73 -6.19
CA ARG A 138 4.02 -2.15 -6.07
C ARG A 138 3.27 -1.21 -5.12
N VAL A 139 3.86 -0.89 -3.96
CA VAL A 139 3.28 0.12 -3.05
C VAL A 139 3.08 1.46 -3.77
N ALA A 140 4.05 1.89 -4.57
CA ALA A 140 3.95 3.12 -5.36
C ALA A 140 2.79 3.08 -6.37
N ILE A 141 2.63 1.97 -7.10
CA ILE A 141 1.56 1.76 -8.08
C ILE A 141 0.18 1.84 -7.39
N TYR A 142 0.00 1.14 -6.27
CA TYR A 142 -1.26 1.22 -5.51
C TYR A 142 -1.50 2.61 -4.93
N GLY A 143 -0.46 3.27 -4.38
CA GLY A 143 -0.57 4.64 -3.89
C GLY A 143 -0.97 5.63 -4.98
N HIS A 144 -0.47 5.44 -6.21
CA HIS A 144 -0.89 6.25 -7.36
C HIS A 144 -2.36 6.02 -7.71
N ALA A 145 -2.82 4.76 -7.70
CA ALA A 145 -4.23 4.42 -7.89
C ALA A 145 -5.12 5.08 -6.81
N MET A 146 -4.74 5.02 -5.54
CA MET A 146 -5.48 5.68 -4.44
C MET A 146 -5.62 7.19 -4.66
N ILE A 147 -4.55 7.87 -5.11
CA ILE A 147 -4.59 9.30 -5.43
C ILE A 147 -5.55 9.57 -6.58
N LYS A 148 -5.48 8.78 -7.66
CA LYS A 148 -6.40 8.92 -8.81
C LYS A 148 -7.85 8.71 -8.37
N ASN A 149 -8.09 7.71 -7.53
CA ASN A 149 -9.42 7.42 -6.97
C ASN A 149 -9.93 8.57 -6.09
N GLU A 150 -9.07 9.17 -5.27
CA GLU A 150 -9.44 10.32 -4.43
C GLU A 150 -9.83 11.54 -5.26
N VAL A 151 -9.05 11.85 -6.30
CA VAL A 151 -9.37 12.96 -7.23
C VAL A 151 -10.67 12.70 -7.99
N ALA A 152 -10.91 11.45 -8.41
CA ALA A 152 -12.09 11.11 -9.20
C ALA A 152 -13.38 11.09 -8.35
N CYS A 153 -13.31 10.59 -7.12
CA CYS A 153 -14.50 10.21 -6.36
C CYS A 153 -14.85 11.10 -5.18
N ASP A 154 -13.92 11.89 -4.64
CA ASP A 154 -14.17 12.72 -3.45
C ASP A 154 -14.10 14.22 -3.77
N LEU A 155 -15.22 14.92 -3.58
CA LEU A 155 -15.33 16.37 -3.79
C LEU A 155 -14.47 17.21 -2.84
N LYS A 156 -14.16 16.69 -1.64
CA LYS A 156 -13.31 17.37 -0.64
C LYS A 156 -11.86 16.92 -0.72
N ALA A 157 -11.60 15.75 -1.30
CA ALA A 157 -10.29 15.16 -1.54
C ALA A 157 -9.37 15.19 -0.29
N LEU A 158 -9.95 14.95 0.89
CA LEU A 158 -9.29 15.10 2.19
C LEU A 158 -8.11 14.14 2.36
N ALA A 159 -8.13 12.98 1.69
CA ALA A 159 -7.04 12.01 1.77
C ALA A 159 -5.81 12.40 0.94
N LEU A 160 -5.88 13.42 0.05
CA LEU A 160 -4.76 13.76 -0.83
C LEU A 160 -3.50 14.15 -0.08
N THR A 161 -3.62 14.85 1.05
CA THR A 161 -2.45 15.25 1.85
C THR A 161 -1.70 14.04 2.40
N PRO A 162 -2.31 13.13 3.19
CA PRO A 162 -1.61 11.95 3.68
C PRO A 162 -1.19 10.99 2.54
N LEU A 163 -1.96 10.89 1.45
CA LEU A 163 -1.57 10.11 0.28
C LEU A 163 -0.29 10.64 -0.40
N ASN A 164 -0.20 11.95 -0.61
CA ASN A 164 0.99 12.56 -1.19
C ASN A 164 2.21 12.47 -0.24
N ALA A 165 2.00 12.53 1.08
CA ALA A 165 3.07 12.31 2.05
C ALA A 165 3.63 10.88 1.95
N LEU A 166 2.76 9.87 1.86
CA LEU A 166 3.16 8.48 1.65
C LEU A 166 3.88 8.31 0.31
N LYS A 167 3.34 8.87 -0.79
CA LYS A 167 3.97 8.85 -2.11
C LYS A 167 5.41 9.36 -2.07
N THR A 168 5.63 10.51 -1.45
CA THR A 168 6.99 11.08 -1.31
C THR A 168 7.92 10.16 -0.54
N ALA A 169 7.47 9.57 0.58
CA ALA A 169 8.28 8.64 1.35
C ALA A 169 8.67 7.39 0.54
N VAL A 170 7.71 6.81 -0.20
CA VAL A 170 7.93 5.64 -1.07
C VAL A 170 8.91 5.99 -2.20
N TYR A 171 8.78 7.16 -2.81
CA TYR A 171 9.64 7.59 -3.92
C TYR A 171 11.09 7.81 -3.47
N ASN A 172 11.29 8.41 -2.29
CA ASN A 172 12.62 8.54 -1.71
C ASN A 172 13.26 7.17 -1.48
N GLY A 173 12.51 6.23 -0.90
CA GLY A 173 12.97 4.85 -0.70
C GLY A 173 13.39 4.17 -2.00
N LEU A 174 12.56 4.25 -3.06
CA LEU A 174 12.90 3.70 -4.38
C LEU A 174 14.21 4.26 -4.92
N CYS A 175 14.40 5.57 -4.80
CA CYS A 175 15.58 6.24 -5.34
C CYS A 175 16.85 5.99 -4.52
N HIS A 176 16.75 5.90 -3.20
CA HIS A 176 17.88 5.46 -2.40
C HIS A 176 18.21 3.98 -2.63
N ILE A 177 17.23 3.12 -2.91
CA ILE A 177 17.52 1.72 -3.29
C ILE A 177 18.26 1.69 -4.63
N ASP A 178 17.79 2.39 -5.65
CA ASP A 178 18.44 2.44 -6.96
C ASP A 178 19.88 3.00 -6.87
N LEU A 179 20.10 4.09 -6.12
CA LEU A 179 21.44 4.61 -5.86
C LEU A 179 22.36 3.60 -5.15
N THR A 180 21.81 2.82 -4.24
CA THR A 180 22.54 1.76 -3.54
C THR A 180 22.93 0.63 -4.49
N VAL A 181 22.00 0.17 -5.33
CA VAL A 181 22.26 -0.84 -6.36
C VAL A 181 23.36 -0.36 -7.32
N ARG A 182 23.34 0.92 -7.72
CA ARG A 182 24.42 1.53 -8.52
C ARG A 182 25.75 1.57 -7.78
N LYS A 183 25.77 1.86 -6.47
CA LYS A 183 26.99 1.83 -5.64
C LYS A 183 27.62 0.43 -5.57
N LEU A 184 26.80 -0.61 -5.73
CA LEU A 184 27.22 -2.01 -5.82
C LEU A 184 27.59 -2.44 -7.25
N ASN A 185 27.78 -1.49 -8.18
CA ASN A 185 28.07 -1.72 -9.60
C ASN A 185 26.99 -2.54 -10.34
N SER A 186 25.72 -2.38 -9.94
CA SER A 186 24.56 -2.99 -10.60
C SER A 186 23.55 -1.92 -11.02
N ARG A 187 22.42 -2.33 -11.59
CA ARG A 187 21.35 -1.42 -12.03
C ARG A 187 19.96 -2.05 -11.91
N VAL A 188 18.97 -1.24 -11.58
CA VAL A 188 17.56 -1.60 -11.78
C VAL A 188 17.30 -1.64 -13.29
N THR A 189 16.75 -2.75 -13.78
CA THR A 189 16.52 -2.97 -15.23
C THR A 189 15.11 -3.45 -15.56
N SER A 190 14.34 -3.81 -14.54
CA SER A 190 12.96 -4.28 -14.67
C SER A 190 12.07 -3.46 -13.75
N TYR A 191 10.97 -2.97 -14.29
CA TYR A 191 9.98 -2.16 -13.59
C TYR A 191 8.65 -2.90 -13.56
N GLU A 192 7.90 -2.74 -12.46
CA GLU A 192 6.56 -3.29 -12.34
C GLU A 192 5.60 -2.56 -13.28
N ASN A 193 4.71 -3.32 -13.92
CA ASN A 193 3.68 -2.78 -14.79
C ASN A 193 2.38 -2.64 -13.98
N SER A 194 1.83 -1.42 -13.92
CA SER A 194 0.57 -1.14 -13.23
C SER A 194 -0.57 -2.04 -13.71
N ASP A 195 -0.57 -2.43 -14.99
CA ASP A 195 -1.60 -3.31 -15.53
C ASP A 195 -1.52 -4.75 -15.04
N ALA A 196 -0.32 -5.23 -14.73
CA ALA A 196 -0.10 -6.58 -14.22
C ALA A 196 -0.26 -6.64 -12.69
N VAL A 197 0.04 -5.54 -12.01
CA VAL A 197 -0.01 -5.46 -10.54
C VAL A 197 -1.43 -5.19 -10.04
N LEU A 198 -2.12 -4.20 -10.60
CA LEU A 198 -3.44 -3.81 -10.11
C LEU A 198 -4.52 -4.80 -10.56
N PRO A 199 -5.37 -5.30 -9.66
CA PRO A 199 -6.49 -6.13 -10.05
C PRO A 199 -7.61 -5.28 -10.71
N PRO A 200 -8.47 -5.88 -11.56
CA PRO A 200 -9.50 -5.14 -12.31
C PRO A 200 -10.41 -4.28 -11.44
N GLU A 201 -10.74 -4.76 -10.24
CA GLU A 201 -11.62 -4.08 -9.29
C GLU A 201 -11.03 -2.73 -8.91
N VAL A 202 -9.73 -2.67 -8.58
CA VAL A 202 -9.02 -1.44 -8.22
C VAL A 202 -8.90 -0.50 -9.41
N LYS A 203 -8.68 -1.02 -10.62
CA LYS A 203 -8.61 -0.22 -11.85
C LYS A 203 -9.93 0.48 -12.19
N SER A 204 -11.06 -0.14 -11.84
CA SER A 204 -12.41 0.36 -12.15
C SER A 204 -12.94 1.41 -11.18
N ILE A 205 -12.29 1.60 -10.02
CA ILE A 205 -12.71 2.55 -8.98
C ILE A 205 -12.87 4.00 -9.49
N PRO A 206 -11.94 4.57 -10.28
CA PRO A 206 -12.09 5.95 -10.77
C PRO A 206 -13.36 6.17 -11.61
N GLU A 207 -13.89 5.12 -12.23
CA GLU A 207 -15.04 5.19 -13.13
C GLU A 207 -16.36 4.96 -12.38
N THR A 208 -16.34 4.05 -11.40
CA THR A 208 -17.55 3.61 -10.69
C THR A 208 -17.76 4.29 -9.34
N CYS A 209 -16.69 4.81 -8.73
CA CYS A 209 -16.66 5.43 -7.41
C CYS A 209 -17.50 4.69 -6.36
N PRO A 210 -17.24 3.38 -6.15
CA PRO A 210 -18.06 2.57 -5.26
C PRO A 210 -17.87 3.03 -3.80
N PRO A 211 -18.92 2.96 -2.97
CA PRO A 211 -18.83 3.38 -1.57
C PRO A 211 -17.82 2.56 -0.75
N GLU A 212 -17.54 1.32 -1.17
CA GLU A 212 -16.58 0.41 -0.52
C GLU A 212 -15.12 0.73 -0.83
N ARG A 213 -14.83 1.74 -1.68
CA ARG A 213 -13.45 2.16 -2.02
C ARG A 213 -12.58 2.34 -0.76
N ALA A 214 -13.13 2.94 0.30
CA ALA A 214 -12.38 3.20 1.53
C ALA A 214 -11.83 1.90 2.18
N PHE A 215 -12.45 0.75 1.92
CA PHE A 215 -11.97 -0.54 2.40
C PHE A 215 -10.71 -0.99 1.67
N TYR A 216 -10.65 -0.82 0.35
CA TYR A 216 -9.44 -1.08 -0.44
C TYR A 216 -8.30 -0.18 0.02
N ASP A 217 -8.58 1.12 0.16
CA ASP A 217 -7.59 2.09 0.57
C ASP A 217 -7.04 1.78 1.98
N TYR A 218 -7.90 1.34 2.90
CA TYR A 218 -7.51 0.89 4.23
C TYR A 218 -6.63 -0.36 4.20
N ILE A 219 -6.98 -1.37 3.40
CA ILE A 219 -6.16 -2.59 3.25
C ILE A 219 -4.75 -2.23 2.73
N ILE A 220 -4.66 -1.36 1.72
CA ILE A 220 -3.37 -0.90 1.18
C ILE A 220 -2.55 -0.21 2.28
N ALA A 221 -3.15 0.72 3.04
CA ALA A 221 -2.45 1.41 4.11
C ALA A 221 -1.99 0.45 5.22
N LYS A 222 -2.85 -0.47 5.65
CA LYS A 222 -2.54 -1.52 6.64
C LYS A 222 -1.37 -2.39 6.19
N ASP A 223 -1.43 -2.92 4.98
CA ASP A 223 -0.42 -3.85 4.48
C ASP A 223 0.90 -3.13 4.19
N THR A 224 0.85 -1.84 3.81
CA THR A 224 2.06 -0.99 3.68
C THR A 224 2.76 -0.82 5.03
N VAL A 225 2.02 -0.66 6.14
CA VAL A 225 2.61 -0.58 7.49
C VAL A 225 3.37 -1.86 7.82
N HIS A 226 2.79 -3.02 7.51
CA HIS A 226 3.43 -4.31 7.75
C HIS A 226 4.70 -4.47 6.90
N TYR A 227 4.57 -4.29 5.58
CA TYR A 227 5.70 -4.34 4.64
C TYR A 227 6.87 -3.41 5.06
N ALA A 228 6.56 -2.16 5.41
CA ALA A 228 7.56 -1.18 5.79
C ALA A 228 8.23 -1.50 7.15
N ALA A 229 7.53 -2.21 8.04
CA ALA A 229 8.12 -2.70 9.28
C ALA A 229 9.16 -3.82 9.02
N GLU A 230 8.88 -4.72 8.08
CA GLU A 230 9.82 -5.75 7.64
C GLU A 230 11.06 -5.13 6.97
N LEU A 231 10.86 -4.20 6.04
CA LEU A 231 11.97 -3.44 5.44
C LEU A 231 12.83 -2.71 6.49
N TYR A 232 12.19 -2.05 7.46
CA TYR A 232 12.91 -1.35 8.52
C TYR A 232 13.79 -2.32 9.33
N SER A 233 13.25 -3.47 9.72
CA SER A 233 13.99 -4.52 10.43
C SER A 233 15.19 -5.03 9.63
N GLN A 234 15.01 -5.22 8.31
CA GLN A 234 16.07 -5.61 7.39
C GLN A 234 17.22 -4.58 7.38
N TYR A 235 16.90 -3.30 7.19
CA TYR A 235 17.91 -2.24 7.09
C TYR A 235 18.58 -1.91 8.42
N VAL A 236 17.89 -2.11 9.56
CA VAL A 236 18.53 -2.10 10.89
C VAL A 236 19.61 -3.19 10.94
N THR A 237 19.31 -4.39 10.50
CA THR A 237 20.26 -5.52 10.51
C THR A 237 21.48 -5.25 9.63
N PHE A 238 21.28 -4.74 8.40
CA PHE A 238 22.39 -4.33 7.52
C PHE A 238 23.23 -3.19 8.12
N SER A 239 22.58 -2.21 8.76
CA SER A 239 23.32 -1.11 9.40
C SER A 239 24.23 -1.61 10.52
N LEU A 240 23.76 -2.57 11.32
CA LEU A 240 24.55 -3.14 12.42
C LEU A 240 25.74 -3.94 11.91
N SER A 241 25.53 -4.81 10.91
CA SER A 241 26.61 -5.65 10.36
C SER A 241 27.75 -4.85 9.74
N MET A 242 27.45 -3.68 9.17
CA MET A 242 28.48 -2.77 8.63
C MET A 242 29.29 -2.04 9.71
N THR A 243 28.76 -1.90 10.93
CA THR A 243 29.49 -1.27 12.05
C THR A 243 30.33 -2.25 12.86
N SER A 244 29.96 -3.54 12.88
CA SER A 244 30.66 -4.59 13.64
C SER A 244 31.87 -5.19 12.91
N GLY A 245 32.10 -4.85 11.64
CA GLY A 245 33.26 -5.30 10.85
C GLY A 245 34.53 -4.46 11.01
N LYS A 246 34.66 -3.70 12.10
CA LYS A 246 35.88 -2.96 12.46
C LYS A 246 36.68 -3.70 13.52
#